data_AF-A0A534TXH7-F1
#
_entry.id   AF-A0A534TXH7-F1
#
_cell.length_a   1.000
_cell.length_b   1.000
_cell.length_c   1.000
_cell.angle_alpha   90.00
_cell.angle_beta   90.00
_cell.angle_gamma   90.00
#
_symmetry.space_group_name_H-M   'P 1'
#
loop_
_entity.id
_entity.type
_entity.pdbx_description
1 polymer ?
#
loop_
_entity_poly.entity_id
_entity_poly.type
_entity_poly.pdbx_seq_one_letter_code
_entity_poly.pdbx_strand_id
1 'polypeptide(L)' 'MPNELRAMTRHDMEGLTTILSNFGPKDTMDRLETEIRAQRITVFARIDHAAGAAEAGLTMRSTEVLIFGNPQ' A
#
# COMPACT_ATOMS: atom_id res chain seq x y z
N MET A 1 -29.60 -14.29 -15.07
CA MET A 1 -29.31 -13.18 -14.16
C MET A 1 -27.79 -12.98 -14.12
N PRO A 2 -27.21 -12.02 -14.86
CA PRO A 2 -25.76 -11.81 -14.82
C PRO A 2 -25.39 -11.07 -13.54
N ASN A 3 -24.38 -11.61 -12.86
CA ASN A 3 -23.84 -11.17 -11.60
C ASN A 3 -23.08 -9.83 -11.78
N GLU A 4 -23.77 -8.72 -11.55
CA GLU A 4 -23.17 -7.38 -11.47
C GLU A 4 -22.41 -7.25 -10.14
N LEU A 5 -21.24 -7.90 -10.05
CA LEU A 5 -20.21 -7.46 -9.13
C LEU A 5 -19.71 -6.12 -9.66
N ARG A 6 -20.36 -5.03 -9.24
CA ARG A 6 -19.96 -3.65 -9.51
C ARG A 6 -18.44 -3.56 -9.33
N ALA A 7 -17.73 -3.46 -10.45
CA ALA A 7 -16.41 -2.87 -10.44
C ALA A 7 -16.61 -1.48 -9.82
N MET A 8 -16.18 -1.31 -8.57
CA MET A 8 -16.01 0.01 -7.99
C MET A 8 -15.19 0.80 -8.99
N THR A 9 -15.80 1.79 -9.62
CA THR A 9 -15.17 2.61 -10.65
C THR A 9 -13.84 3.10 -10.11
N ARG A 10 -12.73 2.55 -10.61
CA ARG A 10 -11.41 3.09 -10.28
C ARG A 10 -11.43 4.51 -10.82
N HIS A 11 -11.28 5.48 -9.93
CA HIS A 11 -10.99 6.82 -10.38
C HIS A 11 -9.53 6.80 -10.82
N ASP A 12 -9.32 6.74 -12.13
CA ASP A 12 -7.99 6.79 -12.71
C ASP A 12 -7.46 8.21 -12.55
N MET A 13 -6.80 8.46 -11.41
CA MET A 13 -6.02 9.68 -11.20
C MET A 13 -4.68 9.50 -11.91
N GLU A 14 -4.29 10.50 -12.70
CA GLU A 14 -2.97 10.50 -13.33
C GLU A 14 -1.88 10.35 -12.25
N GLY A 15 -0.96 9.40 -12.46
CA GLY A 15 0.07 9.05 -11.49
C GLY A 15 -0.35 8.08 -10.38
N LEU A 16 -1.59 7.60 -10.33
CA LEU A 16 -2.03 6.56 -9.37
C LEU A 16 -2.23 5.21 -10.06
N THR A 17 -1.49 4.20 -9.60
CA THR A 17 -1.72 2.79 -9.99
C THR A 17 -2.24 2.01 -8.80
N THR A 18 -3.35 1.29 -8.98
CA THR A 18 -3.91 0.40 -7.94
C THR A 18 -3.85 -1.06 -8.38
N ILE A 19 -3.16 -1.88 -7.58
CA ILE A 19 -3.03 -3.33 -7.79
C ILE A 19 -3.53 -4.04 -6.53
N LEU A 20 -4.43 -5.01 -6.70
CA LEU A 20 -4.90 -5.84 -5.60
C LEU A 20 -3.86 -6.93 -5.29
N SER A 21 -3.48 -7.07 -4.02
CA SER A 21 -2.60 -8.13 -3.54
C SER A 21 -3.38 -9.40 -3.22
N ASN A 22 -2.76 -10.56 -3.46
CA ASN A 22 -3.24 -11.87 -3.00
C ASN A 22 -2.78 -12.21 -1.57
N PHE A 23 -1.98 -11.34 -0.93
CA PHE A 23 -1.43 -11.53 0.41
C PHE A 23 -2.11 -10.60 1.43
N GLY A 24 -1.92 -10.91 2.72
CA GLY A 24 -2.34 -10.01 3.79
C GLY A 24 -1.59 -8.67 3.77
N PRO A 25 -2.07 -7.63 4.49
CA PRO A 25 -1.46 -6.30 4.45
C PRO A 25 0.03 -6.30 4.79
N LYS A 26 0.42 -6.91 5.92
CA LYS A 26 1.81 -7.00 6.37
C LYS A 26 2.69 -7.72 5.34
N ASP A 27 2.28 -8.90 4.89
CA ASP A 27 3.02 -9.68 3.91
C ASP A 27 3.17 -8.94 2.58
N THR A 28 2.14 -8.22 2.15
CA THR A 28 2.17 -7.39 0.95
C THR A 28 3.23 -6.30 1.06
N MET A 29 3.26 -5.58 2.20
CA MET A 29 4.21 -4.50 2.43
C MET A 29 5.65 -5.01 2.58
N ASP A 30 5.85 -6.12 3.30
CA ASP A 30 7.17 -6.74 3.47
C ASP A 30 7.74 -7.22 2.12
N ARG A 31 6.91 -7.83 1.27
CA ARG A 31 7.31 -8.26 -0.07
C ARG A 31 7.60 -7.07 -0.98
N LEU A 32 6.74 -6.04 -0.98
CA LEU A 32 6.94 -4.85 -1.80
C LEU A 32 8.26 -4.15 -1.44
N GLU A 33 8.53 -3.96 -0.15
CA GLU A 33 9.79 -3.37 0.32
C GLU A 33 11.00 -4.21 -0.10
N THR A 34 10.90 -5.54 0.01
CA THR A 34 11.95 -6.47 -0.43
C THR A 34 12.28 -6.30 -1.91
N GLU A 35 11.27 -6.26 -2.78
CA GLU A 35 11.46 -6.12 -4.23
C GLU A 35 11.99 -4.73 -4.63
N ILE A 36 11.53 -3.67 -3.97
CA ILE A 36 12.05 -2.30 -4.17
C ILE A 36 13.55 -2.26 -3.86
N ARG A 37 13.96 -2.84 -2.72
CA ARG A 37 15.37 -2.87 -2.31
C ARG A 37 16.21 -3.74 -3.25
N ALA A 38 15.68 -4.86 -3.74
CA ALA A 38 16.36 -5.72 -4.72
C ALA A 38 16.67 -4.97 -6.03
N GLN A 39 15.82 -4.02 -6.40
CA GLN A 39 16.02 -3.14 -7.57
C GLN A 39 16.97 -1.96 -7.29
N ARG A 40 17.62 -1.91 -6.13
CA ARG A 40 18.50 -0.80 -5.68
C ARG A 40 17.78 0.55 -5.56
N ILE A 41 16.46 0.54 -5.39
CA ILE A 41 15.66 1.74 -5.11
C ILE A 41 15.70 2.00 -3.61
N THR A 42 15.84 3.27 -3.22
CA THR A 42 15.90 3.67 -1.82
C THR A 42 14.50 3.66 -1.21
N VAL A 43 14.34 2.99 -0.07
CA VAL A 43 13.17 3.14 0.80
C VAL A 43 13.49 4.22 1.83
N PHE A 44 12.82 5.37 1.72
CA PHE A 44 13.03 6.51 2.59
C PHE A 44 12.28 6.36 3.92
N ALA A 45 11.07 5.83 3.88
CA ALA A 45 10.25 5.64 5.08
C ALA A 45 9.24 4.51 4.89
N ARG A 46 8.94 3.85 6.01
CA ARG A 46 7.78 2.98 6.17
C ARG A 46 7.00 3.47 7.38
N ILE A 47 5.72 3.79 7.18
CA ILE A 47 4.87 4.44 8.17
C ILE A 47 3.68 3.54 8.45
N ASP A 48 3.50 3.13 9.70
CA ASP A 48 2.32 2.40 10.16
C ASP A 48 1.27 3.40 10.65
N HIS A 49 0.26 3.67 9.80
CA HIS A 49 -0.83 4.56 10.18
C HIS A 49 -1.78 3.92 11.19
N ALA A 50 -1.88 2.59 11.24
CA ALA A 50 -2.72 1.92 12.22
C ALA A 50 -2.13 2.06 13.62
N ALA A 51 -0.81 1.91 13.76
CA ALA A 51 -0.11 2.19 15.01
C ALA A 51 -0.27 3.66 15.43
N GLY A 52 -0.04 4.61 14.50
CA GLY A 52 -0.25 6.03 14.78
C GLY A 52 -1.69 6.39 15.16
N ALA A 53 -2.70 5.74 14.56
CA ALA A 53 -4.08 5.90 14.98
C ALA A 53 -4.32 5.37 16.40
N ALA A 54 -3.76 4.20 16.73
CA ALA A 54 -3.89 3.62 18.07
C ALA A 54 -3.29 4.53 19.15
N GLU A 55 -2.14 5.15 18.89
CA GLU A 55 -1.53 6.16 19.77
C GLU A 55 -2.44 7.39 19.98
N ALA A 56 -3.21 7.75 18.95
CA ALA A 56 -4.21 8.82 19.01
C ALA A 56 -5.58 8.37 19.58
N GLY A 57 -5.70 7.13 20.08
CA GLY A 57 -6.96 6.60 20.60
C GLY A 57 -8.00 6.26 19.53
N LEU A 58 -7.58 6.13 18.27
CA LEU A 58 -8.42 5.81 17.12
C LEU A 58 -8.22 4.35 16.69
N THR A 59 -9.27 3.74 16.13
CA THR A 59 -9.18 2.41 15.51
C THR A 59 -9.07 2.56 14.00
N MET A 60 -8.08 1.90 13.40
CA MET A 60 -7.90 1.87 11.95
C MET A 60 -7.58 0.44 11.50
N ARG A 61 -8.10 0.05 10.33
CA ARG A 61 -7.65 -1.17 9.66
C ARG A 61 -6.15 -1.07 9.35
N SER A 62 -5.47 -2.22 9.21
CA SER A 62 -4.06 -2.26 8.79
C SER A 62 -3.82 -1.38 7.56
N THR A 63 -3.04 -0.32 7.74
CA THR A 63 -2.78 0.71 6.74
C THR A 63 -1.33 1.17 6.91
N GLU A 64 -0.53 0.98 5.89
CA GLU A 64 0.88 1.36 5.88
C GLU A 64 1.20 2.18 4.63
N VAL A 65 2.17 3.09 4.72
CA VAL A 65 2.72 3.84 3.60
C VAL A 65 4.20 3.54 3.47
N LEU A 66 4.63 3.23 2.24
CA LEU A 66 6.04 3.09 1.89
C LEU A 66 6.42 4.24 0.96
N ILE A 67 7.39 5.05 1.38
CA ILE A 67 7.95 6.15 0.59
C ILE A 67 9.30 5.68 0.06
N PHE A 68 9.44 5.63 -1.26
CA PHE A 68 10.64 5.16 -1.94
C PHE A 68 10.89 5.94 -3.22
N GLY A 69 12.11 5.87 -3.74
CA GLY A 69 12.47 6.53 -5.00
C GLY A 69 13.93 6.31 -5.38
N ASN A 70 14.23 6.59 -6.63
CA ASN A 70 15.60 6.61 -7.14
C ASN A 70 15.99 8.07 -7.42
N PRO A 71 16.99 8.62 -6.71
CA PRO A 71 17.45 9.99 -6.95
C PRO A 71 18.35 10.14 -8.19
N GLN A 72 18.72 9.05 -8.86
CA GLN A 72 19.55 9.03 -10.08
C GLN A 72 18.73 9.10 -11.36
#